data_AF-A0A1C5Y6Y8-F1
#
_entry.id   AF-A0A1C5Y6Y8-F1
#
_cell.length_a   1.000
_cell.length_b   1.000
_cell.length_c   1.000
_cell.angle_alpha   90.00
_cell.angle_beta   90.00
_cell.angle_gamma   90.00
#
_symmetry.space_group_name_H-M   'P 1'
#
loop_
_entity.id
_entity.type
_entity.pdbx_description
1 polymer ?
#
loop_
_entity_poly.entity_id
_entity_poly.type
_entity_poly.pdbx_seq_one_letter_code
_entity_poly.pdbx_strand_id
1 'polypeptide(L)'
;METNILLETGNLTTAINLTAQGIACTFVPEEGAKVCQHPGAVTYFVIDSSDLVWDLAAVYRKDTYLTHLSLLFIEVMKQQLQRE
;
A
#
# COMPACT_ATOMS: atom_id res chain seq x y z
N MET A 1 7.36 20.81 -15.53
CA MET A 1 8.63 20.08 -15.31
C MET A 1 8.27 18.62 -15.22
N GLU A 2 9.02 17.76 -15.90
CA GLU A 2 8.81 16.31 -15.83
C GLU A 2 9.53 15.75 -14.60
N THR A 3 8.89 14.83 -13.88
CA THR A 3 9.48 14.22 -12.67
C THR A 3 10.63 13.32 -13.07
N ASN A 4 11.82 13.54 -12.51
CA ASN A 4 12.97 12.66 -12.74
C ASN A 4 12.87 11.41 -11.85
N ILE A 5 12.60 10.26 -12.44
CA ILE A 5 12.51 8.97 -11.74
C ILE A 5 13.92 8.41 -11.56
N LEU A 6 14.42 8.36 -10.31
CA LEU A 6 15.75 7.84 -10.00
C LEU A 6 15.77 6.29 -9.99
N LEU A 7 14.72 5.66 -9.47
CA LEU A 7 14.62 4.21 -9.29
C LEU A 7 13.15 3.79 -9.23
N GLU A 8 12.86 2.59 -9.73
CA GLU A 8 11.56 1.94 -9.60
C GLU A 8 11.68 0.65 -8.78
N THR A 9 10.73 0.43 -7.87
CA THR A 9 10.61 -0.82 -7.11
C THR A 9 9.13 -1.12 -6.84
N GLY A 10 8.77 -2.39 -6.94
CA GLY A 10 7.44 -2.89 -6.55
C GLY A 10 7.33 -3.26 -5.07
N ASN A 11 8.40 -3.09 -4.28
CA ASN A 11 8.40 -3.42 -2.87
C ASN A 11 8.33 -2.15 -2.00
N LEU A 12 7.21 -2.01 -1.30
CA LEU A 12 6.91 -0.90 -0.40
C LEU A 12 7.96 -0.72 0.71
N THR A 13 8.30 -1.80 1.42
CA THR A 13 9.28 -1.78 2.51
C THR A 13 10.66 -1.36 1.98
N THR A 14 11.05 -1.82 0.80
CA THR A 14 12.29 -1.38 0.16
C THR A 14 12.27 0.11 -0.16
N ALA A 15 11.18 0.63 -0.73
CA ALA A 15 11.06 2.05 -1.07
C ALA A 15 11.21 2.95 0.18
N ILE A 16 10.59 2.57 1.29
CA ILE A 16 10.69 3.30 2.56
C ILE A 16 12.11 3.22 3.12
N ASN A 17 12.74 2.04 3.11
CA ASN A 17 14.11 1.90 3.59
C ASN A 17 15.12 2.70 2.77
N LEU A 18 14.97 2.75 1.44
CA LEU A 18 15.83 3.58 0.59
C LEU A 18 15.66 5.08 0.90
N THR A 19 14.43 5.51 1.19
CA THR A 19 14.15 6.88 1.65
C THR A 19 14.83 7.16 2.99
N ALA A 20 14.78 6.22 3.93
CA ALA A 20 15.45 6.33 5.23
C ALA A 20 16.99 6.41 5.11
N GLN A 21 17.58 5.88 4.04
CA GLN A 21 19.01 6.03 3.73
C GLN A 21 19.35 7.35 3.00
N GLY A 22 18.36 8.22 2.76
CA GLY A 22 18.56 9.51 2.10
C GLY A 22 18.78 9.42 0.58
N ILE A 23 18.42 8.31 -0.06
CA ILE A 23 18.64 8.10 -1.50
C ILE A 23 17.67 8.94 -2.34
N ALA A 24 16.39 8.96 -1.97
CA ALA A 24 15.32 9.68 -2.67
C ALA A 24 14.11 9.89 -1.76
N CYS A 25 13.09 10.59 -2.25
CA CYS A 25 11.72 10.51 -1.73
C CYS A 25 10.89 9.54 -2.59
N THR A 26 9.76 9.08 -2.04
CA THR A 26 8.88 8.13 -2.73
C THR A 26 7.43 8.30 -2.30
N PHE A 27 6.50 7.88 -3.15
CA PHE A 27 5.09 7.76 -2.81
C PHE A 27 4.81 6.37 -2.26
N VAL A 28 4.02 6.30 -1.18
CA VAL A 28 3.61 5.06 -0.54
C VAL A 28 2.14 5.14 -0.14
N PRO A 29 1.42 4.01 -0.14
CA PRO A 29 0.11 3.95 0.47
C PRO A 29 0.23 4.17 1.98
N GLU A 30 -0.79 4.81 2.54
CA GLU A 30 -0.82 5.23 3.94
C GLU A 30 -0.55 4.06 4.91
N GLU A 31 -1.14 2.90 4.63
CA GLU A 31 -0.93 1.68 5.43
C GLU A 31 0.55 1.26 5.49
N GLY A 32 1.29 1.45 4.39
CA GLY A 32 2.73 1.21 4.37
C GLY A 32 3.50 2.15 5.30
N ALA A 33 3.14 3.43 5.29
CA ALA A 33 3.74 4.45 6.14
C ALA A 33 3.43 4.22 7.63
N LYS A 34 2.22 3.75 7.95
CA LYS A 34 1.81 3.41 9.32
C LYS A 34 2.61 2.24 9.89
N VAL A 35 2.85 1.20 9.09
CA VAL A 35 3.52 -0.03 9.52
C VAL A 35 5.05 0.07 9.52
N CYS A 36 5.66 0.68 8.50
CA CYS A 36 7.11 0.76 8.35
C CYS A 36 7.64 2.14 8.78
N GLN A 37 7.71 2.38 10.08
CA GLN A 37 8.18 3.67 10.60
C GLN A 37 9.70 3.71 10.78
N HIS A 38 10.30 4.86 10.42
CA HIS A 38 11.70 5.18 10.72
C HIS A 38 11.80 6.55 11.41
N PRO A 39 11.49 6.64 12.71
CA PRO A 39 11.48 7.89 13.45
C PRO A 39 12.81 8.62 13.35
N GLY A 40 12.78 9.91 13.00
CA GLY A 40 13.96 10.76 12.85
C GLY A 40 14.74 10.58 11.54
N ALA A 41 14.44 9.54 10.75
CA ALA A 41 15.06 9.31 9.44
C ALA A 41 14.09 9.56 8.27
N VAL A 42 12.79 9.34 8.48
CA VAL A 42 11.75 9.59 7.47
C VAL A 42 10.69 10.52 8.05
N THR A 43 10.27 11.51 7.25
CA THR A 43 9.11 12.38 7.53
C THR A 43 8.02 12.05 6.53
N TYR A 44 6.82 11.78 7.02
CA TYR A 44 5.66 11.44 6.19
C TYR A 44 4.77 12.67 5.96
N PHE A 45 4.28 12.80 4.73
CA PHE A 45 3.33 13.82 4.33
C PHE A 45 2.11 13.15 3.68
N VAL A 46 0.92 13.59 4.06
CA VAL A 46 -0.32 13.17 3.41
C VAL A 46 -0.55 14.03 2.18
N ILE A 47 -0.98 13.40 1.09
CA ILE A 47 -1.34 14.08 -0.15
C ILE A 47 -2.86 14.10 -0.22
N ASP A 48 -3.44 15.29 -0.17
CA ASP A 48 -4.88 15.50 -0.29
C ASP A 48 -5.28 15.48 -1.77
N SER A 49 -5.28 14.29 -2.37
CA SER A 49 -5.71 14.07 -3.76
C SER A 49 -6.63 12.86 -3.82
N SER A 50 -7.85 13.09 -4.31
CA SER A 50 -8.83 12.03 -4.57
C SER A 50 -8.42 11.05 -5.67
N ASP A 51 -7.41 11.40 -6.47
CA ASP A 51 -7.01 10.63 -7.65
C ASP A 51 -5.99 9.53 -7.30
N LEU A 52 -5.44 9.54 -6.08
CA LEU A 52 -4.43 8.59 -5.62
C LEU A 52 -5.07 7.49 -4.77
N VAL A 53 -5.81 6.60 -5.43
CA VAL A 53 -6.48 5.45 -4.79
C VAL A 53 -5.73 4.17 -5.12
N TRP A 54 -5.50 3.32 -4.11
CA TRP A 54 -4.99 1.97 -4.30
C TRP A 54 -6.09 0.96 -4.03
N ASP A 55 -6.69 0.42 -5.10
CA ASP A 55 -7.75 -0.58 -5.00
C ASP A 55 -7.25 -1.88 -4.36
N LEU A 56 -8.01 -2.37 -3.38
CA LEU A 56 -7.79 -3.67 -2.75
C LEU A 56 -8.90 -4.65 -3.16
N ALA A 57 -8.51 -5.78 -3.73
CA ALA A 57 -9.45 -6.78 -4.23
C ALA A 57 -9.12 -8.19 -3.76
N ALA A 58 -10.16 -8.98 -3.47
CA ALA A 58 -10.05 -10.42 -3.36
C ALA A 58 -10.09 -11.05 -4.76
N VAL A 59 -8.99 -11.64 -5.20
CA VAL A 59 -8.85 -12.23 -6.54
C VAL A 59 -8.86 -13.76 -6.46
N TYR A 60 -9.67 -14.40 -7.29
CA TYR A 60 -9.79 -15.86 -7.38
C TYR A 60 -10.08 -16.31 -8.81
N ARG A 61 -9.78 -17.58 -9.12
CA ARG A 61 -9.97 -18.12 -10.46
C ARG A 61 -11.46 -18.16 -10.82
N LYS A 62 -11.81 -17.63 -11.99
CA LYS A 62 -13.16 -17.73 -12.56
C LYS A 62 -13.57 -19.21 -12.68
N ASP A 63 -14.87 -19.48 -12.55
CA ASP A 63 -15.48 -20.80 -12.73
C ASP A 63 -14.88 -21.87 -11.80
N THR A 64 -14.41 -21.45 -10.62
CA THR A 64 -13.85 -22.33 -9.59
C THR A 64 -14.67 -22.19 -8.32
N TYR A 65 -14.89 -23.32 -7.64
CA TYR A 65 -15.60 -23.33 -6.37
C TYR A 65 -14.79 -22.60 -5.30
N LEU A 66 -15.39 -21.57 -4.71
CA LEU A 66 -14.92 -20.96 -3.47
C LEU A 66 -15.54 -21.69 -2.29
N THR A 67 -14.69 -22.15 -1.36
CA THR A 67 -15.18 -22.80 -0.15
C THR A 67 -15.96 -21.82 0.71
N HIS A 68 -16.86 -22.35 1.56
CA HIS A 68 -17.57 -21.51 2.52
C HIS A 68 -16.62 -20.72 3.43
N LEU A 69 -15.50 -21.33 3.85
CA LEU A 69 -14.46 -20.65 4.64
C LEU A 69 -13.80 -19.52 3.86
N SER A 70 -13.53 -19.70 2.57
CA SER A 70 -12.97 -18.64 1.72
C SER A 70 -13.93 -17.46 1.58
N LEU A 71 -15.22 -17.73 1.37
CA LEU A 71 -16.25 -16.69 1.30
C LEU A 71 -16.38 -15.95 2.63
N LEU A 72 -16.40 -16.68 3.74
CA LEU A 72 -16.46 -16.10 5.08
C LEU A 72 -15.24 -15.21 5.36
N PHE A 73 -14.04 -15.66 4.98
CA PHE A 73 -12.82 -14.87 5.11
C PHE A 73 -12.90 -13.56 4.32
N ILE A 74 -13.33 -13.62 3.05
CA ILE A 74 -13.50 -12.42 2.21
C ILE A 74 -14.51 -11.45 2.84
N GLU A 75 -15.63 -11.96 3.35
CA GLU A 75 -16.67 -11.16 3.98
C GLU A 75 -16.16 -10.46 5.24
N VAL A 76 -15.48 -11.19 6.14
CA VAL A 76 -14.90 -10.61 7.35
C VAL A 76 -13.86 -9.54 7.00
N MET A 77 -12.99 -9.80 6.02
CA MET A 77 -11.98 -8.82 5.59
C MET A 77 -12.63 -7.54 5.03
N LYS A 78 -13.68 -7.66 4.21
CA LYS A 78 -14.42 -6.49 3.72
C LYS A 78 -15.01 -5.66 4.87
N GLN A 79 -15.58 -6.32 5.88
CA GLN A 79 -16.18 -5.62 7.01
C GLN A 79 -15.16 -4.91 7.90
N GLN A 80 -13.95 -5.45 8.03
CA GLN A 80 -12.86 -4.79 8.77
C GLN A 80 -12.31 -3.59 8.00
N LEU A 81 -12.08 -3.76 6.70
CA LEU A 81 -11.45 -2.74 5.85
C LEU A 81 -12.40 -1.62 5.38
N GLN A 82 -13.72 -1.79 5.51
CA GLN A 82 -14.71 -0.73 5.26
C GLN A 82 -14.92 0.21 6.45
N ARG A 83 -14.34 -0.09 7.62
CA ARG A 83 -14.52 0.69 8.86
C ARG A 83 -13.41 1.72 9.11
N GLU A 84 -12.38 1.72 8.28
CA GLU A 84 -11.32 2.73 8.24
C GLU A 84 -11.66 3.80 7.19
#